data_AF-A0A2W6NHT9-F1
#
_entry.id   AF-A0A2W6NHT9-F1
#
_cell.length_a   1.000
_cell.length_b   1.000
_cell.length_c   1.000
_cell.angle_alpha   90.00
_cell.angle_beta   90.00
_cell.angle_gamma   90.00
#
_symmetry.space_group_name_H-M   'P 1'
#
loop_
_entity.id
_entity.type
_entity.pdbx_description
1 polymer ?
#
loop_
_entity_poly.entity_id
_entity_poly.type
_entity_poly.pdbx_seq_one_letter_code
_entity_poly.pdbx_strand_id
1 'polypeptide(L)'
;MTYSQRLSGAASLSEIMHLEHQIKHVKEKQAAADESLKQYKQQWAKYATKLQKGELPLEAAERQAFQVKLEAAQTLVNTLTAQLDELEMALEELGD
;
A
#
# COMPACT_ATOMS: atom_id res chain seq x y z
N MET A 1 -41.24 28.15 -5.90
CA MET A 1 -39.89 28.52 -5.40
C MET A 1 -38.92 27.52 -5.98
N THR A 2 -38.08 27.93 -6.92
CA THR A 2 -37.06 27.06 -7.54
C THR A 2 -35.81 27.10 -6.67
N TYR A 3 -35.51 25.97 -6.02
CA TYR A 3 -34.26 25.75 -5.29
C TYR A 3 -33.10 25.74 -6.31
N SER A 4 -32.48 26.89 -6.55
CA SER A 4 -31.20 26.95 -7.26
C SER A 4 -30.08 26.80 -6.25
N GLN A 5 -29.73 25.56 -5.91
CA GLN A 5 -28.42 25.27 -5.35
C GLN A 5 -27.42 25.26 -6.51
N ARG A 6 -26.90 26.45 -6.85
CA ARG A 6 -25.58 26.51 -7.46
C ARG A 6 -24.59 26.26 -6.33
N LEU A 7 -24.23 25.00 -6.11
CA LEU A 7 -22.99 24.66 -5.43
C LEU A 7 -21.88 25.07 -6.40
N SER A 8 -21.38 26.27 -6.16
CA SER A 8 -20.16 26.81 -6.77
C SER A 8 -19.06 25.76 -6.71
N GLY A 9 -18.28 25.62 -7.79
CA GLY A 9 -17.19 24.66 -7.95
C GLY A 9 -15.99 24.89 -7.03
N ALA A 10 -16.23 24.92 -5.72
CA ALA A 10 -15.24 24.86 -4.66
C ALA A 10 -15.58 23.64 -3.81
N ALA A 11 -14.59 22.78 -3.59
CA ALA A 11 -14.72 21.64 -2.68
C ALA A 11 -15.20 22.11 -1.31
N SER A 12 -16.15 21.39 -0.72
CA SER A 12 -16.51 21.66 0.67
C SER A 12 -15.35 21.28 1.58
N LEU A 13 -15.15 22.04 2.67
CA LEU A 13 -14.15 21.71 3.69
C LEU A 13 -14.29 20.26 4.20
N SER A 14 -15.52 19.73 4.23
CA SER A 14 -15.77 18.35 4.63
C SER A 14 -15.22 17.33 3.64
N GLU A 15 -15.22 17.61 2.34
CA GLU A 15 -14.65 16.74 1.31
C GLU A 15 -13.12 16.70 1.40
N ILE A 16 -12.50 17.87 1.59
CA ILE A 16 -11.05 18.00 1.83
C ILE A 16 -10.63 17.20 3.07
N MET A 17 -11.28 17.43 4.22
CA MET A 17 -10.95 16.71 5.45
C MET A 17 -11.18 15.19 5.32
N HIS A 18 -12.17 14.78 4.53
CA HIS A 18 -12.42 13.37 4.28
C HIS A 18 -11.29 12.72 3.48
N LEU A 19 -10.81 13.37 2.43
CA LEU A 19 -9.67 12.89 1.63
C LEU A 19 -8.38 12.86 2.44
N GLU A 20 -8.08 13.90 3.22
CA GLU A 20 -6.91 13.92 4.11
C GLU A 20 -6.91 12.74 5.09
N HIS A 21 -8.09 12.42 5.65
CA HIS A 21 -8.24 11.27 6.54
C HIS A 21 -8.02 9.94 5.80
N GLN A 22 -8.51 9.80 4.57
CA GLN A 22 -8.26 8.62 3.75
C GLN A 22 -6.77 8.47 3.41
N ILE A 23 -6.11 9.55 2.99
CA ILE A 23 -4.67 9.60 2.69
C ILE A 23 -3.87 9.15 3.92
N LYS A 24 -4.18 9.69 5.10
CA LYS A 24 -3.50 9.29 6.34
C LYS A 24 -3.64 7.79 6.61
N HIS A 25 -4.85 7.25 6.48
CA HIS A 25 -5.12 5.84 6.72
C HIS A 25 -4.44 4.92 5.69
N VAL A 26 -4.37 5.33 4.42
CA VAL A 26 -3.64 4.59 3.37
C VAL A 26 -2.14 4.62 3.64
N LYS A 27 -1.57 5.76 4.05
CA LYS A 27 -0.15 5.88 4.47
C LYS A 27 0.20 4.95 5.62
N GLU A 28 -0.66 4.87 6.64
CA GLU A 28 -0.47 3.96 7.78
C GLU A 28 -0.47 2.48 7.32
N LYS A 29 -1.39 2.11 6.43
CA LYS A 29 -1.44 0.76 5.84
C LYS A 29 -0.22 0.45 4.98
N GLN A 30 0.23 1.41 4.17
CA GLN A 30 1.38 1.26 3.31
C GLN A 30 2.65 1.01 4.14
N ALA A 31 2.84 1.78 5.22
CA ALA A 31 3.96 1.58 6.15
C ALA A 31 3.98 0.17 6.76
N ALA A 32 2.81 -0.35 7.18
CA ALA A 32 2.70 -1.70 7.71
C ALA A 32 2.98 -2.79 6.64
N ALA A 33 2.52 -2.57 5.41
CA ALA A 33 2.77 -3.46 4.28
C ALA A 33 4.27 -3.48 3.89
N ASP A 34 4.92 -2.33 3.88
CA ASP A 34 6.36 -2.20 3.63
C ASP A 34 7.20 -2.88 4.71
N GLU A 35 6.82 -2.74 5.98
CA GLU A 35 7.49 -3.44 7.07
C GLU A 35 7.39 -4.96 6.90
N SER A 36 6.19 -5.46 6.57
CA SER A 36 5.94 -6.87 6.31
C SER A 36 6.77 -7.39 5.12
N LEU A 37 6.81 -6.62 4.02
CA LEU A 37 7.60 -6.93 2.84
C LEU A 37 9.11 -6.98 3.16
N LYS A 38 9.60 -6.04 3.97
CA LYS A 38 10.99 -6.00 4.43
C LYS A 38 11.33 -7.24 5.26
N GLN A 39 10.44 -7.63 6.18
CA GLN A 39 10.61 -8.84 6.99
C GLN A 39 10.67 -10.10 6.10
N TYR A 40 9.78 -10.22 5.11
CA TYR A 40 9.82 -11.35 4.18
C TYR A 40 11.10 -11.35 3.33
N LYS A 41 11.54 -10.20 2.80
CA LYS A 41 12.81 -10.11 2.05
C LYS A 41 14.02 -10.53 2.90
N GLN A 42 14.06 -10.13 4.17
CA GLN A 42 15.12 -10.52 5.09
C GLN A 42 15.10 -12.02 5.42
N GLN A 43 13.92 -12.58 5.67
CA GLN A 43 13.75 -14.02 5.90
C GLN A 43 14.22 -14.80 4.67
N TRP A 44 13.79 -14.41 3.46
CA TRP A 44 14.25 -15.02 2.22
C TRP A 44 15.76 -14.98 2.05
N ALA A 45 16.40 -13.82 2.31
CA ALA A 45 17.85 -13.69 2.22
C ALA A 45 18.58 -14.62 3.20
N LYS A 46 18.07 -14.75 4.43
CA LYS A 46 18.60 -15.70 5.42
C LYS A 46 18.46 -17.15 4.94
N TYR A 47 17.32 -17.50 4.34
CA TYR A 47 17.11 -18.85 3.79
C TYR A 47 18.02 -19.13 2.60
N ALA A 48 18.13 -18.20 1.65
CA ALA A 48 19.04 -18.32 0.51
C ALA A 48 20.50 -18.53 0.97
N THR A 49 20.91 -17.82 2.02
CA THR A 49 22.25 -17.98 2.62
C THR A 49 22.44 -19.38 3.22
N LYS A 50 21.46 -19.88 3.99
CA LYS A 50 21.52 -21.24 4.57
C LYS A 50 21.53 -22.33 3.49
N LEU A 51 20.77 -22.12 2.41
CA LEU A 51 20.74 -23.03 1.27
C LEU A 51 22.11 -23.10 0.57
N GLN A 52 22.77 -21.96 0.35
CA GLN A 52 24.11 -21.91 -0.23
C GLN A 52 25.16 -22.63 0.64
N LYS A 53 24.97 -22.60 1.95
CA LYS A 53 25.83 -23.33 2.91
C LYS A 53 25.47 -24.82 3.04
N GLY A 54 24.43 -25.29 2.36
CA GLY A 54 23.96 -26.67 2.44
C GLY A 54 23.32 -27.05 3.79
N GLU A 55 22.96 -26.06 4.62
CA GLU A 55 22.54 -26.30 6.01
C GLU A 55 21.06 -26.69 6.13
N LEU A 56 20.19 -26.18 5.25
CA LEU A 56 18.76 -26.50 5.24
C LEU A 56 18.15 -26.30 3.84
N PRO A 57 17.90 -27.36 3.08
CA PRO A 57 17.04 -27.27 1.92
C PRO A 57 15.59 -27.15 2.40
N LEU A 58 14.97 -25.97 2.25
CA LEU A 58 13.51 -25.86 2.28
C LEU A 58 12.95 -26.80 1.21
N GLU A 59 11.86 -27.49 1.54
CA GLU A 59 11.12 -28.27 0.55
C GLU A 59 10.63 -27.34 -0.56
N ALA A 60 10.51 -27.86 -1.79
CA ALA A 60 10.07 -27.06 -2.93
C ALA A 60 8.73 -26.33 -2.65
N ALA A 61 7.83 -27.00 -1.92
CA ALA A 61 6.55 -26.46 -1.49
C ALA A 61 6.71 -25.24 -0.54
N GLU A 62 7.63 -25.30 0.42
CA GLU A 62 7.86 -24.20 1.35
C GLU A 62 8.49 -22.98 0.66
N ARG A 63 9.40 -23.21 -0.30
CA ARG A 63 9.97 -22.11 -1.11
C ARG A 63 8.90 -21.43 -1.95
N GLN A 64 8.04 -22.22 -2.59
CA GLN A 64 6.94 -21.69 -3.39
C GLN A 64 5.96 -20.92 -2.52
N ALA A 65 5.59 -21.44 -1.35
CA ALA A 65 4.73 -20.73 -0.40
C ALA A 65 5.35 -19.40 0.08
N PHE A 66 6.66 -19.37 0.29
CA PHE A 66 7.36 -18.13 0.66
C PHE A 66 7.35 -17.11 -0.47
N GLN A 67 7.63 -17.55 -1.70
CA GLN A 67 7.60 -16.69 -2.88
C GLN A 67 6.21 -16.07 -3.08
N VAL A 68 5.15 -16.86 -2.96
CA VAL A 68 3.76 -16.38 -3.04
C VAL A 68 3.48 -15.29 -1.99
N LYS A 69 3.95 -15.47 -0.75
CA LYS A 69 3.79 -14.44 0.30
C LYS A 69 4.54 -13.15 -0.04
N LEU A 70 5.74 -13.26 -0.61
CA LEU A 70 6.55 -12.11 -0.98
C LEU A 70 5.91 -11.34 -2.16
N GLU A 71 5.41 -12.06 -3.16
CA GLU A 71 4.68 -11.49 -4.30
C GLU A 71 3.37 -10.82 -3.84
N ALA A 72 2.62 -11.47 -2.94
CA ALA A 72 1.41 -10.90 -2.35
C ALA A 72 1.69 -9.61 -1.56
N ALA A 73 2.74 -9.61 -0.72
CA ALA A 73 3.14 -8.42 0.03
C ALA A 73 3.60 -7.28 -0.90
N GLN A 74 4.36 -7.59 -1.95
CA GLN A 74 4.79 -6.60 -2.93
C GLN A 74 3.60 -6.02 -3.71
N THR A 75 2.64 -6.88 -4.09
CA THR A 75 1.41 -6.45 -4.76
C THR A 75 0.59 -5.52 -3.86
N LEU A 76 0.46 -5.85 -2.57
CA LEU A 76 -0.24 -5.01 -1.62
C LEU A 76 0.40 -3.62 -1.49
N VAL A 77 1.73 -3.55 -1.38
CA VAL A 77 2.46 -2.27 -1.37
C VAL A 77 2.15 -1.48 -2.63
N ASN A 78 2.27 -2.09 -3.82
CA ASN A 78 2.03 -1.40 -5.08
C ASN A 78 0.58 -0.86 -5.20
N THR A 79 -0.41 -1.65 -4.77
CA THR A 79 -1.81 -1.21 -4.77
C THR A 79 -2.03 -0.04 -3.82
N LEU A 80 -1.45 -0.08 -2.61
CA LEU A 80 -1.59 1.02 -1.65
C LEU A 80 -0.87 2.28 -2.14
N THR A 81 0.26 2.15 -2.83
CA THR A 81 0.94 3.28 -3.48
C THR A 81 0.05 3.91 -4.54
N ALA A 82 -0.52 3.12 -5.45
CA ALA A 82 -1.40 3.65 -6.49
C ALA A 82 -2.64 4.34 -5.90
N GLN A 83 -3.26 3.75 -4.87
CA GLN A 83 -4.38 4.37 -4.15
C GLN A 83 -3.98 5.69 -3.48
N LEU A 84 -2.76 5.76 -2.95
CA LEU A 84 -2.27 6.99 -2.33
C LEU A 84 -2.08 8.10 -3.37
N ASP A 85 -1.45 7.77 -4.50
CA ASP A 85 -1.23 8.71 -5.61
C ASP A 85 -2.57 9.26 -6.14
N GLU A 86 -3.57 8.39 -6.32
CA GLU A 86 -4.93 8.80 -6.74
C GLU A 86 -5.59 9.75 -5.73
N LEU A 87 -5.47 9.47 -4.43
CA LEU A 87 -6.05 10.33 -3.39
C LEU A 87 -5.31 11.67 -3.26
N GLU A 88 -3.98 11.67 -3.41
CA GLU A 88 -3.17 12.89 -3.37
C GLU A 88 -3.48 13.79 -4.59
N MET A 89 -3.60 13.22 -5.80
CA MET A 89 -4.06 13.96 -6.98
C MET A 89 -5.47 14.54 -6.79
N ALA A 90 -6.40 13.74 -6.26
CA ALA A 90 -7.77 14.20 -6.00
C ALA A 90 -7.81 15.34 -4.96
N LEU A 91 -6.92 15.35 -3.98
CA LEU A 91 -6.83 16.44 -3.01
C LEU A 91 -6.22 17.71 -3.64
N GLU A 92 -5.20 17.56 -4.50
CA GLU A 92 -4.60 18.67 -5.24
C GLU A 92 -5.62 19.36 -6.16
N GLU A 93 -6.42 18.59 -6.90
CA GLU A 93 -7.49 19.11 -7.79
C GLU A 93 -8.58 19.91 -7.04
N LEU A 94 -8.75 19.70 -5.74
CA LEU A 94 -9.71 20.43 -4.91
C LEU A 94 -9.11 21.68 -4.24
N GLY A 95 -7.78 21.78 -4.22
CA GLY A 95 -7.04 22.92 -3.67
C GLY A 95 -6.76 24.05 -4.68
N ASP A 96 -6.76 23.74 -5.98
CA ASP A 96 -6.68 24.67 -7.11
C ASP A 96 -8.03 25.32 -7.48
#